data_AF-A0A1H6DAW7-F1
#
_entry.id   AF-A0A1H6DAW7-F1
#
_cell.length_a   1.000
_cell.length_b   1.000
_cell.length_c   1.000
_cell.angle_alpha   90.00
_cell.angle_beta   90.00
_cell.angle_gamma   90.00
#
_symmetry.space_group_name_H-M   'P 1'
#
loop_
_entity.id
_entity.type
_entity.pdbx_description
1 polymer ?
#
loop_
_entity_poly.entity_id
_entity_poly.type
_entity_poly.pdbx_seq_one_letter_code
_entity_poly.pdbx_strand_id
1 'polypeptide(L)'
;MVGDDLVHVDLTAANVLFDENDRATGVVDWNLGASRGDRLFALIQTRIDREWFVQSPDADPVENAAAAHLDEILVDRIAPATLRMYWAHWMLRQLCWAVRSAPSNVVDWHLDMTESRLV
;
A
#
# COMPACT_ATOMS: atom_id res chain seq x y z
N MET A 1 -9.66 -9.68 -3.84
CA MET A 1 -8.95 -10.69 -4.67
C MET A 1 -9.14 -12.05 -4.04
N VAL A 2 -9.27 -13.13 -4.83
CA VAL A 2 -9.58 -14.47 -4.30
C VAL A 2 -8.41 -15.00 -3.48
N GLY A 3 -8.71 -15.59 -2.31
CA GLY A 3 -7.74 -16.23 -1.43
C GLY A 3 -8.40 -16.63 -0.12
N ASP A 4 -7.70 -17.48 0.65
CA ASP A 4 -8.25 -18.09 1.87
C ASP A 4 -7.80 -17.41 3.16
N ASP A 5 -6.89 -16.44 3.08
CA ASP A 5 -6.32 -15.76 4.23
C ASP A 5 -7.32 -14.75 4.84
N LEU A 6 -7.20 -14.54 6.15
CA LEU A 6 -7.83 -13.40 6.83
C LEU A 6 -7.01 -12.14 6.54
N VAL A 7 -7.63 -11.13 5.94
CA VAL A 7 -6.96 -9.92 5.47
C VAL A 7 -7.49 -8.70 6.21
N HIS A 8 -6.55 -7.90 6.72
CA HIS A 8 -6.81 -6.55 7.22
C HIS A 8 -7.14 -5.63 6.03
N VAL A 9 -8.31 -5.00 6.05
CA VAL A 9 -8.82 -4.20 4.92
C VAL A 9 -8.18 -2.81 4.80
N ASP A 10 -7.42 -2.42 5.84
CA ASP A 10 -6.73 -1.15 5.91
C ASP A 10 -5.29 -1.30 6.44
N LEU A 11 -4.50 -2.20 5.85
CA LEU A 11 -3.16 -2.52 6.37
C LEU A 11 -2.16 -1.41 6.02
N THR A 12 -1.98 -0.46 6.94
CA THR A 12 -0.99 0.63 6.90
C THR A 12 -0.02 0.50 8.07
N ALA A 13 1.14 1.16 8.03
CA ALA A 13 2.07 1.10 9.16
C ALA A 13 1.49 1.74 10.43
N ALA A 14 0.57 2.70 10.28
CA ALA A 14 -0.12 3.33 11.41
C ALA A 14 -1.01 2.34 12.19
N ASN A 15 -1.40 1.23 11.56
CA ASN A 15 -2.22 0.17 12.15
C ASN A 15 -1.38 -1.00 12.68
N VAL A 16 -0.05 -0.89 12.69
CA VAL A 16 0.86 -1.89 13.25
C VAL A 16 1.48 -1.34 14.54
N LEU A 17 1.39 -2.13 15.61
CA LEU A 17 2.02 -1.82 16.90
C LEU A 17 3.42 -2.44 16.97
N PHE A 18 4.35 -1.72 17.57
CA PHE A 18 5.74 -2.14 17.77
C PHE A 18 6.09 -2.12 19.26
N ASP A 19 6.95 -3.05 19.70
CA ASP A 19 7.55 -3.01 21.05
C ASP A 19 8.77 -2.09 21.12
N GLU A 20 9.43 -2.02 22.28
CA GLU A 20 10.64 -1.20 22.46
C GLU A 20 11.86 -1.64 21.63
N ASN A 21 11.79 -2.79 20.95
CA ASN A 21 12.85 -3.34 20.10
C ASN A 21 12.47 -3.28 18.61
N ASP A 22 11.50 -2.43 18.23
CA ASP A 22 10.99 -2.26 16.88
C ASP A 22 10.40 -3.55 16.27
N ARG A 23 9.92 -4.48 17.10
CA ARG A 23 9.27 -5.71 16.62
C ARG A 23 7.77 -5.48 16.54
N ALA A 24 7.18 -5.80 15.38
CA ALA A 24 5.73 -5.80 15.24
C ALA A 24 5.08 -6.77 16.25
N THR A 25 4.20 -6.27 17.12
CA THR A 25 3.53 -7.04 18.19
C THR A 25 2.03 -7.19 17.97
N GLY A 26 1.43 -6.35 17.14
CA GLY A 26 -0.01 -6.43 16.88
C GLY A 26 -0.44 -5.62 15.66
N VAL A 27 -1.65 -5.93 15.19
CA VAL A 27 -2.35 -5.17 14.15
C VAL A 27 -3.69 -4.73 14.72
N VAL A 28 -3.95 -3.43 14.67
CA VAL A 28 -5.14 -2.78 15.21
C VAL A 28 -6.01 -2.21 14.09
N ASP A 29 -7.13 -1.60 14.47
CA ASP A 29 -8.09 -0.94 13.58
C ASP A 29 -8.90 -1.85 12.63
N TRP A 30 -9.43 -2.93 13.21
CA TRP A 30 -10.37 -3.84 12.54
C TRP A 30 -11.82 -3.31 12.46
N ASN A 31 -12.04 -2.01 12.63
CA ASN A 31 -13.38 -1.41 12.70
C ASN A 31 -14.17 -1.50 11.38
N LEU A 32 -13.47 -1.55 10.24
CA LEU A 32 -14.03 -1.83 8.91
C LEU A 32 -14.17 -3.34 8.63
N GLY A 33 -13.92 -4.17 9.65
CA GLY A 33 -14.00 -5.62 9.60
C GLY A 33 -12.74 -6.27 9.01
N ALA A 34 -12.88 -7.55 8.72
CA ALA A 34 -11.86 -8.35 8.06
C ALA A 34 -12.43 -8.95 6.77
N SER A 35 -11.56 -9.16 5.79
CA SER A 35 -11.93 -9.81 4.52
C SER A 35 -11.26 -11.18 4.40
N ARG A 36 -11.81 -12.03 3.51
CA ARG A 36 -11.06 -13.19 2.99
C ARG A 36 -10.43 -12.82 1.66
N GLY A 37 -9.16 -13.17 1.48
CA GLY A 37 -8.46 -12.88 0.24
C GLY A 37 -7.00 -13.30 0.25
N ASP A 38 -6.22 -12.71 -0.65
CA ASP A 38 -4.78 -12.89 -0.72
C ASP A 38 -4.09 -11.91 0.25
N ARG A 39 -3.27 -12.42 1.17
CA ARG A 39 -2.46 -11.57 2.08
C ARG A 39 -1.53 -10.61 1.34
N LEU A 40 -1.02 -10.98 0.17
CA LEU A 40 -0.10 -10.15 -0.62
C LEU A 40 -0.84 -8.97 -1.29
N PHE A 41 -2.13 -9.10 -1.53
CA PHE A 41 -2.97 -7.98 -1.96
C PHE A 41 -3.09 -6.90 -0.86
N ALA A 42 -3.13 -7.31 0.41
CA ALA A 42 -3.12 -6.40 1.56
C ALA A 42 -1.80 -5.64 1.66
N LEU A 43 -0.68 -6.31 1.39
CA LEU A 43 0.65 -5.71 1.47
C LEU A 43 0.88 -4.61 0.42
N ILE A 44 0.19 -4.68 -0.73
CA ILE A 44 0.22 -3.60 -1.72
C ILE A 44 -0.43 -2.32 -1.19
N GLN A 45 -1.46 -2.45 -0.35
CA GLN A 45 -1.99 -1.28 0.33
C GLN A 45 -0.93 -0.59 1.17
N THR A 46 -0.18 -1.37 1.97
CA THR A 46 0.91 -0.84 2.79
C THR A 46 1.93 -0.12 1.92
N ARG A 47 2.30 -0.71 0.77
CA ARG A 47 3.21 -0.08 -0.18
C ARG A 47 2.67 1.24 -0.73
N ILE A 48 1.38 1.32 -1.05
CA ILE A 48 0.74 2.53 -1.57
C ILE A 48 0.58 3.59 -0.48
N ASP A 49 0.33 3.19 0.76
CA ASP A 49 0.31 4.10 1.91
C ASP A 49 1.69 4.76 2.13
N ARG A 50 2.79 4.04 1.87
CA ARG A 50 4.14 4.62 1.94
C ARG A 50 4.41 5.72 0.91
N GLU A 51 3.68 5.75 -0.20
CA GLU A 51 3.88 6.76 -1.24
C GLU A 51 3.71 8.19 -0.69
N TRP A 52 2.82 8.39 0.29
CA TRP A 52 2.66 9.68 0.98
C TRP A 52 3.93 10.21 1.64
N PHE A 53 4.78 9.30 2.14
CA PHE A 53 6.05 9.65 2.76
C PHE A 53 7.13 9.86 1.70
N VAL A 54 7.18 8.99 0.69
CA VAL A 54 8.14 9.07 -0.42
C VAL A 54 8.04 10.40 -1.16
N GLN A 55 6.84 10.95 -1.26
CA GLN A 55 6.55 12.13 -2.08
C GLN A 55 6.48 13.43 -1.25
N SER A 56 6.71 13.31 0.06
CA SER A 56 6.87 14.46 0.94
C SER A 56 8.13 15.23 0.55
N PRO A 57 8.13 16.58 0.58
CA PRO A 57 9.33 17.39 0.41
C PRO A 57 10.45 17.03 1.39
N ASP A 58 10.06 16.54 2.58
CA ASP A 58 10.95 16.11 3.66
C ASP A 58 11.02 14.58 3.76
N ALA A 59 10.94 13.87 2.63
CA ALA A 59 10.93 12.41 2.59
C ALA A 59 12.13 11.80 3.34
N ASP A 60 11.84 11.01 4.37
CA ASP A 60 12.85 10.30 5.14
C ASP A 60 13.49 9.19 4.27
N PRO A 61 14.83 9.15 4.14
CA PRO A 61 15.52 8.05 3.46
C PRO A 61 15.12 6.65 3.95
N VAL A 62 14.73 6.51 5.22
CA VAL A 62 14.26 5.24 5.80
C VAL A 62 12.93 4.82 5.19
N GLU A 63 11.97 5.75 5.04
CA GLU A 63 10.68 5.45 4.40
C GLU A 63 10.85 5.09 2.93
N ASN A 64 11.77 5.77 2.23
CA ASN A 64 12.13 5.43 0.84
C ASN A 64 12.72 4.01 0.74
N ALA A 65 13.63 3.64 1.66
CA ALA A 65 14.21 2.31 1.71
C ALA A 65 13.16 1.23 2.04
N ALA A 66 12.22 1.52 2.95
CA ALA A 66 11.12 0.62 3.29
C ALA A 66 10.18 0.40 2.09
N ALA A 67 9.85 1.46 1.35
CA ALA A 67 9.05 1.38 0.13
C ALA A 67 9.75 0.53 -0.95
N ALA A 68 11.06 0.75 -1.17
CA ALA A 68 11.85 -0.06 -2.11
C ALA A 68 11.92 -1.53 -1.69
N HIS A 69 12.11 -1.81 -0.40
CA HIS A 69 12.13 -3.18 0.11
C HIS A 69 10.77 -3.89 -0.06
N LEU A 70 9.66 -3.17 0.12
CA LEU A 70 8.33 -3.70 -0.18
C LEU A 70 8.19 -4.01 -1.68
N ASP A 71 8.71 -3.16 -2.57
CA ASP A 71 8.70 -3.45 -4.02
C ASP A 71 9.44 -4.75 -4.35
N GLU A 72 10.62 -4.98 -3.74
CA GLU A 72 11.38 -6.22 -3.89
C GLU A 72 10.58 -7.46 -3.44
N ILE A 73 9.96 -7.39 -2.25
CA ILE A 73 9.14 -8.47 -1.70
C ILE A 73 7.95 -8.77 -2.63
N LEU A 74 7.28 -7.74 -3.14
CA LEU A 74 6.11 -7.90 -3.99
C LEU A 74 6.47 -8.51 -5.35
N VAL A 75 7.58 -8.08 -5.96
CA VAL A 75 8.07 -8.63 -7.24
C VAL A 75 8.50 -10.09 -7.09
N ASP A 76 9.18 -10.43 -5.99
CA ASP A 76 9.63 -11.80 -5.73
C ASP A 76 8.46 -12.77 -5.48
N ARG A 77 7.40 -12.30 -4.80
CA ARG A 77 6.33 -13.18 -4.30
C ARG A 77 5.06 -13.22 -5.15
N ILE A 78 4.88 -12.28 -6.06
CA ILE A 78 3.64 -12.14 -6.84
C ILE A 78 3.95 -12.27 -8.33
N ALA A 79 3.26 -13.19 -9.00
CA ALA A 79 3.37 -13.34 -10.45
C ALA A 79 3.11 -11.98 -11.16
N PRO A 80 3.89 -11.61 -12.19
CA PRO A 80 3.84 -10.26 -12.76
C PRO A 80 2.44 -9.80 -13.23
N ALA A 81 1.64 -10.71 -13.78
CA ALA A 81 0.27 -10.40 -14.20
C ALA A 81 -0.65 -10.09 -12.99
N THR A 82 -0.50 -10.85 -11.90
CA THR A 82 -1.24 -10.63 -10.66
C THR A 82 -0.82 -9.33 -9.99
N LEU A 83 0.49 -9.04 -9.95
CA LEU A 83 1.02 -7.81 -9.39
C LEU A 83 0.47 -6.59 -10.13
N ARG A 84 0.46 -6.60 -11.47
CA ARG A 84 -0.16 -5.54 -12.29
C ARG A 84 -1.66 -5.37 -11.98
N MET A 85 -2.41 -6.47 -11.85
CA MET A 85 -3.83 -6.39 -11.48
C MET A 85 -4.04 -5.78 -10.09
N TYR A 86 -3.20 -6.14 -9.12
CA TYR A 86 -3.29 -5.59 -7.76
C TYR A 86 -2.97 -4.10 -7.73
N TRP A 87 -1.92 -3.67 -8.44
CA TRP A 87 -1.60 -2.25 -8.63
C TRP A 87 -2.76 -1.49 -9.26
N ALA A 88 -3.30 -1.98 -10.37
CA ALA A 88 -4.42 -1.34 -11.07
C ALA A 88 -5.63 -1.14 -10.15
N HIS A 89 -5.98 -2.15 -9.34
CA HIS A 89 -7.09 -2.04 -8.39
C HIS A 89 -6.86 -0.93 -7.36
N TRP A 90 -5.71 -0.96 -6.68
CA TRP A 90 -5.46 0.00 -5.61
C TRP A 90 -5.25 1.41 -6.14
N MET A 91 -4.65 1.57 -7.30
CA MET A 91 -4.48 2.88 -7.95
C MET A 91 -5.82 3.50 -8.31
N LEU A 92 -6.73 2.70 -8.88
CA LEU A 92 -8.10 3.16 -9.13
C LEU A 92 -8.78 3.60 -7.83
N ARG A 93 -8.65 2.82 -6.74
CA ARG A 93 -9.20 3.18 -5.43
C ARG A 93 -8.64 4.50 -4.91
N GLN A 94 -7.32 4.68 -4.95
CA GLN A 94 -6.67 5.91 -4.47
C GLN A 94 -7.04 7.11 -5.30
N LEU A 95 -7.05 6.98 -6.63
CA LEU A 95 -7.46 8.05 -7.53
C LEU A 95 -8.92 8.45 -7.29
N CYS A 96 -9.82 7.49 -7.13
CA CYS A 96 -11.23 7.76 -6.78
C CYS A 96 -11.38 8.49 -5.44
N TRP A 97 -10.50 8.24 -4.47
CA TRP A 97 -10.48 9.02 -3.23
C TRP A 97 -9.90 10.43 -3.45
N ALA A 98 -8.75 10.54 -4.11
CA ALA A 98 -8.06 11.81 -4.31
C ALA A 98 -8.92 12.82 -5.07
N VAL A 99 -9.59 12.39 -6.14
CA VAL A 99 -10.52 13.24 -6.91
C VAL A 99 -11.66 13.80 -6.07
N ARG A 100 -12.10 13.08 -5.02
CA ARG A 100 -13.21 13.50 -4.17
C ARG A 100 -12.77 14.35 -2.98
N SER A 101 -11.50 14.28 -2.57
CA SER A 101 -11.11 14.67 -1.21
C SER A 101 -9.72 15.29 -1.07
N ALA A 102 -8.91 15.30 -2.13
CA ALA A 102 -7.55 15.83 -2.10
C ALA A 102 -7.38 17.03 -3.05
N PRO A 103 -6.36 17.88 -2.83
CA PRO A 103 -6.00 18.93 -3.79
C PRO A 103 -5.50 18.35 -5.11
N SER A 104 -5.53 19.14 -6.19
CA SER A 104 -5.21 18.67 -7.56
C SER A 104 -3.82 18.06 -7.70
N ASN A 105 -2.81 18.58 -7.00
CA ASN A 105 -1.45 18.04 -7.07
C ASN A 105 -1.35 16.59 -6.56
N VAL A 106 -2.24 16.17 -5.64
CA VAL A 106 -2.30 14.79 -5.17
C VAL A 106 -2.92 13.87 -6.23
N VAL A 107 -3.87 14.39 -7.00
CA VAL A 107 -4.47 13.68 -8.14
C VAL A 107 -3.41 13.44 -9.21
N ASP A 108 -2.66 14.48 -9.57
CA ASP A 108 -1.59 14.42 -10.58
C ASP A 108 -0.54 13.39 -10.19
N TRP A 109 -0.08 13.42 -8.94
CA TRP A 109 0.87 12.44 -8.42
C TRP A 109 0.36 11.00 -8.50
N HIS A 110 -0.90 10.73 -8.13
CA HIS A 110 -1.46 9.38 -8.25
C HIS A 110 -1.57 8.93 -9.71
N LEU A 111 -1.78 9.84 -10.66
CA LEU A 111 -1.75 9.53 -12.09
C LEU A 111 -0.33 9.15 -12.53
N ASP A 112 0.69 9.95 -12.19
CA ASP A 112 2.09 9.68 -12.52
C ASP A 112 2.56 8.32 -11.98
N MET A 113 2.21 8.03 -10.73
CA MET A 113 2.48 6.75 -10.11
C MET A 113 1.83 5.61 -10.91
N THR A 114 0.57 5.79 -11.33
CA THR A 114 -0.19 4.81 -12.12
C THR A 114 0.47 4.49 -13.44
N GLU A 115 0.91 5.50 -14.17
CA GLU A 115 1.62 5.32 -15.42
C GLU A 115 2.94 4.56 -15.21
N SER A 116 3.70 4.88 -14.16
CA SER A 116 5.00 4.24 -13.88
C SER A 116 4.92 2.74 -13.55
N ARG A 117 3.76 2.25 -13.11
CA ARG A 117 3.57 0.86 -12.64
C ARG A 117 2.80 -0.03 -13.61
N LEU A 118 1.99 0.58 -14.49
CA LEU A 118 1.10 -0.15 -15.39
C LEU A 118 1.56 -0.14 -16.86
N VAL A 119 2.45 0.79 -17.24
CA VAL A 119 3.01 0.92 -18.59
C VAL A 119 4.32 0.14 -18.74
#